data_AF-A0A2D7BTG7-F1
#
_entry.id   AF-A0A2D7BTG7-F1
#
_cell.length_a   1.000
_cell.length_b   1.000
_cell.length_c   1.000
_cell.angle_alpha   90.00
_cell.angle_beta   90.00
_cell.angle_gamma   90.00
#
_symmetry.space_group_name_H-M   'P 1'
#
loop_
_entity.id
_entity.type
_entity.pdbx_description
1 polymer ?
#
loop_
_entity_poly.entity_id
_entity_poly.type
_entity_poly.pdbx_seq_one_letter_code
_entity_poly.pdbx_strand_id
1 'polypeptide(L)'
;MAHAMDELLNSNTLSEEVRSSISEAWDTQLTEARESITAELREEFAQRYENDKEHMVEAMDKMIGDVIGKELEEFKEDKAKVNEDRVSYRKHMKEHAKVLDKFVMETLAKEIDELRNDRNAQDQNMTKLEGFVMEQLTKELNEFHEDKRSLVEAKVKMIKEGKEVINQTKANFIKTAAGKIEGIMENTIRTELNTLREDIQTAKQNTFGRKIFETFAAEFMSSYLNEGTEVHKLNKIVEGLNSEIENKDKAIAEKEVMIAESEKATRIAKDTADRKAIMQEMMQPLSKDHKEIMGALLESVKTDKLQNAFNKYLPSVLKEDAKPKTNKKVLSESNTEVTGNKAEASASAEKHTADIVYLQKLAGIS
;
A
#
# COMPACT_ATOMS: atom_id res chain seq x y z
N MET A 1 -157.44 80.90 -38.43
CA MET A 1 -158.91 80.70 -38.44
C MET A 1 -159.47 80.17 -37.11
N ALA A 2 -158.74 79.40 -36.30
CA ALA A 2 -159.25 78.88 -35.03
C ALA A 2 -159.63 79.95 -33.96
N HIS A 3 -158.91 81.08 -33.92
CA HIS A 3 -159.08 82.08 -32.85
C HIS A 3 -160.32 83.00 -33.00
N ALA A 4 -160.92 83.09 -34.19
CA ALA A 4 -162.08 83.95 -34.47
C ALA A 4 -163.43 83.24 -34.25
N MET A 5 -163.43 81.91 -34.12
CA MET A 5 -164.62 81.09 -33.87
C MET A 5 -164.90 80.93 -32.36
N ASP A 6 -163.84 80.88 -31.55
CA ASP A 6 -163.92 80.76 -30.09
C ASP A 6 -164.55 82.02 -29.44
N GLU A 7 -164.35 83.18 -30.06
CA GLU A 7 -164.89 84.47 -29.61
C GLU A 7 -166.39 84.63 -29.94
N LEU A 8 -166.88 83.98 -31.01
CA LEU A 8 -168.30 83.92 -31.37
C LEU A 8 -169.09 82.94 -30.49
N LEU A 9 -168.50 81.81 -30.13
CA LEU A 9 -169.12 80.76 -29.31
C LEU A 9 -169.31 81.18 -27.84
N ASN A 10 -168.59 82.20 -27.35
CA ASN A 10 -168.69 82.72 -25.99
C ASN A 10 -169.56 83.99 -25.84
N SER A 11 -170.13 84.53 -26.92
CA SER A 11 -171.04 85.67 -26.87
C SER A 11 -172.50 85.24 -26.71
N ASN A 12 -173.23 85.89 -25.81
CA ASN A 12 -174.47 85.42 -25.17
C ASN A 12 -175.75 85.54 -26.04
N THR A 13 -175.67 85.24 -27.34
CA THR A 13 -176.73 85.49 -28.35
C THR A 13 -177.16 84.25 -29.17
N LEU A 14 -176.80 83.03 -28.74
CA LEU A 14 -177.17 81.77 -29.41
C LEU A 14 -177.76 80.74 -28.44
N SER A 15 -178.74 79.94 -28.89
CA SER A 15 -179.37 78.86 -28.09
C SER A 15 -178.46 77.63 -27.95
N GLU A 16 -178.64 76.90 -26.85
CA GLU A 16 -177.79 75.76 -26.44
C GLU A 16 -177.74 74.63 -27.49
N GLU A 17 -178.83 74.43 -28.23
CA GLU A 17 -178.96 73.45 -29.31
C GLU A 17 -178.09 73.81 -30.54
N VAL A 18 -177.99 75.09 -30.89
CA VAL A 18 -177.16 75.57 -32.02
C VAL A 18 -175.66 75.49 -31.67
N ARG A 19 -175.30 75.72 -30.40
CA ARG A 19 -173.91 75.60 -29.93
C ARG A 19 -173.43 74.15 -29.94
N SER A 20 -174.28 73.20 -29.52
CA SER A 20 -174.00 71.77 -29.61
C SER A 20 -173.79 71.33 -31.07
N SER A 21 -174.70 71.72 -31.98
CA SER A 21 -174.58 71.33 -33.39
C SER A 21 -173.35 71.92 -34.08
N ILE A 22 -172.96 73.16 -33.75
CA ILE A 22 -171.77 73.79 -34.32
C ILE A 22 -170.50 73.16 -33.74
N SER A 23 -170.46 72.85 -32.44
CA SER A 23 -169.32 72.16 -31.82
C SER A 23 -169.14 70.75 -32.38
N GLU A 24 -170.23 70.02 -32.58
CA GLU A 24 -170.21 68.66 -33.12
C GLU A 24 -169.84 68.66 -34.62
N ALA A 25 -170.36 69.60 -35.40
CA ALA A 25 -169.94 69.83 -36.79
C ALA A 25 -168.48 70.30 -36.91
N TRP A 26 -167.97 71.05 -35.92
CA TRP A 26 -166.58 71.50 -35.89
C TRP A 26 -165.62 70.39 -35.48
N ASP A 27 -165.96 69.57 -34.47
CA ASP A 27 -165.14 68.43 -34.08
C ASP A 27 -165.12 67.34 -35.15
N THR A 28 -166.24 67.12 -35.87
CA THR A 28 -166.27 66.24 -37.06
C THR A 28 -165.40 66.79 -38.19
N GLN A 29 -165.52 68.09 -38.53
CA GLN A 29 -164.60 68.72 -39.49
C GLN A 29 -163.13 68.67 -39.04
N LEU A 30 -162.84 68.83 -37.74
CA LEU A 30 -161.48 68.78 -37.20
C LEU A 30 -160.91 67.37 -37.25
N THR A 31 -161.72 66.34 -36.96
CA THR A 31 -161.32 64.93 -37.02
C THR A 31 -161.16 64.46 -38.45
N GLU A 32 -162.07 64.81 -39.36
CA GLU A 32 -161.94 64.55 -40.80
C GLU A 32 -160.71 65.24 -41.40
N ALA A 33 -160.46 66.52 -41.05
CA ALA A 33 -159.25 67.22 -41.49
C ALA A 33 -157.97 66.57 -40.93
N ARG A 34 -157.98 66.12 -39.68
CA ARG A 34 -156.84 65.37 -39.10
C ARG A 34 -156.64 64.03 -39.78
N GLU A 35 -157.70 63.27 -40.02
CA GLU A 35 -157.61 61.97 -40.71
C GLU A 35 -157.10 62.15 -42.14
N SER A 36 -157.62 63.13 -42.89
CA SER A 36 -157.14 63.49 -44.23
C SER A 36 -155.66 63.87 -44.22
N ILE A 37 -155.24 64.76 -43.32
CA ILE A 37 -153.84 65.16 -43.19
C ILE A 37 -152.96 63.95 -42.82
N THR A 38 -153.40 63.06 -41.93
CA THR A 38 -152.62 61.87 -41.57
C THR A 38 -152.56 60.81 -42.68
N ALA A 39 -153.60 60.72 -43.52
CA ALA A 39 -153.61 59.86 -44.70
C ALA A 39 -152.69 60.41 -45.78
N GLU A 40 -152.75 61.72 -46.06
CA GLU A 40 -151.84 62.42 -46.96
C GLU A 40 -150.38 62.31 -46.48
N LEU A 41 -150.11 62.53 -45.19
CA LEU A 41 -148.77 62.35 -44.62
C LEU A 41 -148.30 60.90 -44.74
N ARG A 42 -149.16 59.90 -44.53
CA ARG A 42 -148.77 58.49 -44.72
C ARG A 42 -148.44 58.18 -46.17
N GLU A 43 -149.23 58.68 -47.10
CA GLU A 43 -149.00 58.47 -48.53
C GLU A 43 -147.72 59.20 -48.98
N GLU A 44 -147.51 60.45 -48.55
CA GLU A 44 -146.27 61.17 -48.83
C GLU A 44 -145.05 60.48 -48.20
N PHE A 45 -145.15 59.97 -46.97
CA PHE A 45 -144.05 59.24 -46.34
C PHE A 45 -143.79 57.90 -47.02
N ALA A 46 -144.82 57.18 -47.46
CA ALA A 46 -144.67 55.94 -48.20
C ALA A 46 -144.01 56.18 -49.57
N GLN A 47 -144.45 57.21 -50.30
CA GLN A 47 -143.86 57.60 -51.58
C GLN A 47 -142.42 58.08 -51.43
N ARG A 48 -142.13 58.92 -50.43
CA ARG A 48 -140.74 59.34 -50.16
C ARG A 48 -139.87 58.16 -49.75
N TYR A 49 -140.38 57.26 -48.93
CA TYR A 49 -139.63 56.08 -48.49
C TYR A 49 -139.30 55.16 -49.67
N GLU A 50 -140.25 54.90 -50.57
CA GLU A 50 -139.97 54.09 -51.77
C GLU A 50 -139.00 54.81 -52.72
N ASN A 51 -139.16 56.12 -52.95
CA ASN A 51 -138.20 56.89 -53.75
C ASN A 51 -136.79 56.88 -53.15
N ASP A 52 -136.66 57.10 -51.84
CA ASP A 52 -135.38 57.08 -51.15
C ASP A 52 -134.74 55.68 -51.18
N LYS A 53 -135.55 54.63 -51.05
CA LYS A 53 -135.10 53.24 -51.17
C LYS A 53 -134.62 52.93 -52.58
N GLU A 54 -135.35 53.33 -53.61
CA GLU A 54 -134.92 53.17 -55.00
C GLU A 54 -133.62 53.93 -55.27
N HIS A 55 -133.52 55.19 -54.85
CA HIS A 55 -132.29 55.98 -54.99
C HIS A 55 -131.10 55.38 -54.22
N MET A 56 -131.32 54.83 -53.02
CA MET A 56 -130.29 54.15 -52.25
C MET A 56 -129.84 52.86 -52.93
N VAL A 57 -130.76 52.08 -53.50
CA VAL A 57 -130.43 50.86 -54.26
C VAL A 57 -129.65 51.21 -55.52
N GLU A 58 -130.06 52.23 -56.29
CA GLU A 58 -129.35 52.67 -57.48
C GLU A 58 -127.96 53.24 -57.17
N ALA A 59 -127.84 54.05 -56.11
CA ALA A 59 -126.56 54.60 -55.68
C ALA A 59 -125.61 53.49 -55.19
N MET A 60 -126.14 52.49 -54.48
CA MET A 60 -125.38 51.33 -54.05
C MET A 60 -124.93 50.47 -55.23
N ASP A 61 -125.80 50.21 -56.20
CA ASP A 61 -125.46 49.42 -57.40
C ASP A 61 -124.42 50.14 -58.27
N LYS A 62 -124.56 51.46 -58.46
CA LYS A 62 -123.54 52.28 -59.14
C LYS A 62 -122.22 52.31 -58.38
N MET A 63 -122.24 52.51 -57.06
CA MET A 63 -121.02 52.52 -56.26
C MET A 63 -120.30 51.16 -56.29
N ILE A 64 -121.05 50.06 -56.15
CA ILE A 64 -120.50 48.70 -56.25
C ILE A 64 -119.96 48.44 -57.66
N GLY A 65 -120.72 48.79 -58.71
CA GLY A 65 -120.30 48.63 -60.10
C GLY A 65 -119.04 49.43 -60.44
N ASP A 66 -118.95 50.69 -60.01
CA ASP A 66 -117.81 51.55 -60.27
C ASP A 66 -116.57 51.12 -59.47
N VAL A 67 -116.72 50.75 -58.19
CA VAL A 67 -115.61 50.28 -57.35
C VAL A 67 -115.10 48.93 -57.85
N ILE A 68 -115.98 47.95 -58.04
CA ILE A 68 -115.58 46.63 -58.57
C ILE A 68 -115.03 46.77 -59.99
N GLY A 69 -115.61 47.63 -60.83
CA GLY A 69 -115.11 47.87 -62.18
C GLY A 69 -113.69 48.43 -62.20
N LYS A 70 -113.40 49.43 -61.35
CA LYS A 70 -112.06 50.01 -61.20
C LYS A 70 -111.08 48.99 -60.62
N GLU A 71 -111.44 48.32 -59.52
CA GLU A 71 -110.60 47.30 -58.90
C GLU A 71 -110.30 46.13 -59.85
N LEU A 72 -111.26 45.73 -60.70
CA LEU A 72 -111.06 44.66 -61.68
C LEU A 72 -110.06 45.09 -62.77
N GLU A 73 -110.12 46.34 -63.24
CA GLU A 73 -109.17 46.84 -64.24
C GLU A 73 -107.78 47.04 -63.64
N GLU A 74 -107.67 47.59 -62.43
CA GLU A 74 -106.41 47.67 -61.67
C GLU A 74 -105.82 46.27 -61.43
N PHE A 75 -106.64 45.30 -61.01
CA PHE A 75 -106.21 43.91 -60.81
C PHE A 75 -105.73 43.25 -62.11
N LYS A 76 -106.37 43.57 -63.24
CA LYS A 76 -105.96 43.07 -64.56
C LYS A 76 -104.63 43.68 -65.00
N GLU A 77 -104.42 44.99 -64.78
CA GLU A 77 -103.14 45.65 -65.03
C GLU A 77 -102.04 45.10 -64.14
N ASP A 78 -102.29 44.91 -62.85
CA ASP A 78 -101.32 44.35 -61.91
C ASP A 78 -100.97 42.91 -62.24
N LYS A 79 -101.95 42.10 -62.63
CA LYS A 79 -101.71 40.73 -63.11
C LYS A 79 -100.88 40.72 -64.39
N ALA A 80 -101.07 41.69 -65.30
CA ALA A 80 -100.25 41.83 -66.49
C ALA A 80 -98.80 42.20 -66.14
N LYS A 81 -98.59 43.20 -65.26
CA LYS A 81 -97.26 43.60 -64.77
C LYS A 81 -96.55 42.45 -64.05
N VAL A 82 -97.23 41.73 -63.16
CA VAL A 82 -96.65 40.57 -62.46
C VAL A 82 -96.24 39.47 -63.43
N ASN A 83 -97.01 39.24 -64.51
CA ASN A 83 -96.61 38.28 -65.53
C ASN A 83 -95.39 38.76 -66.32
N GLU A 84 -95.34 40.04 -66.68
CA GLU A 84 -94.17 40.65 -67.34
C GLU A 84 -92.92 40.55 -66.46
N ASP A 85 -93.02 40.90 -65.17
CA ASP A 85 -91.95 40.80 -64.18
C ASP A 85 -91.49 39.35 -63.98
N ARG A 86 -92.42 38.39 -63.98
CA ARG A 86 -92.05 36.96 -63.91
C ARG A 86 -91.31 36.50 -65.16
N VAL A 87 -91.68 36.99 -66.34
CA VAL A 87 -91.01 36.66 -67.59
C VAL A 87 -89.63 37.31 -67.64
N SER A 88 -89.51 38.59 -67.27
CA SER A 88 -88.24 39.32 -67.22
C SER A 88 -87.29 38.71 -66.19
N TYR A 89 -87.78 38.40 -64.99
CA TYR A 89 -87.01 37.71 -63.95
C TYR A 89 -86.50 36.35 -64.43
N ARG A 90 -87.37 35.52 -65.05
CA ARG A 90 -86.94 34.23 -65.62
C ARG A 90 -85.91 34.40 -66.73
N LYS A 91 -86.01 35.45 -67.55
CA LYS A 91 -85.03 35.77 -68.59
C LYS A 91 -83.68 36.14 -67.98
N HIS A 92 -83.66 37.05 -67.01
CA HIS A 92 -82.44 37.44 -66.30
C HIS A 92 -81.83 36.27 -65.53
N MET A 93 -82.63 35.42 -64.88
CA MET A 93 -82.12 34.20 -64.24
C MET A 93 -81.45 33.24 -65.23
N LYS A 94 -82.01 33.07 -66.43
CA LYS A 94 -81.36 32.27 -67.48
C LYS A 94 -80.06 32.90 -67.98
N GLU A 95 -80.01 34.22 -68.10
CA GLU A 95 -78.80 34.96 -68.48
C GLU A 95 -77.72 34.86 -67.39
N HIS A 96 -78.07 35.09 -66.13
CA HIS A 96 -77.17 34.93 -64.99
C HIS A 96 -76.68 33.50 -64.83
N ALA A 97 -77.53 32.49 -65.05
CA ALA A 97 -77.10 31.09 -65.01
C ALA A 97 -76.01 30.80 -66.07
N LYS A 98 -76.13 31.37 -67.27
CA LYS A 98 -75.09 31.25 -68.32
C LYS A 98 -73.79 31.96 -67.94
N VAL A 99 -73.88 33.14 -67.33
CA VAL A 99 -72.70 33.88 -66.86
C VAL A 99 -72.00 33.13 -65.73
N LEU A 100 -72.76 32.58 -64.78
CA LEU A 100 -72.24 31.77 -63.69
C LEU A 100 -71.57 30.49 -64.21
N ASP A 101 -72.23 29.77 -65.12
CA ASP A 101 -71.67 28.58 -65.74
C ASP A 101 -70.36 28.89 -66.46
N LYS A 102 -70.33 29.98 -67.25
CA LYS A 102 -69.10 30.44 -67.90
C LYS A 102 -68.02 30.81 -66.89
N PHE A 103 -68.35 31.54 -65.82
CA PHE A 103 -67.40 31.92 -64.78
C PHE A 103 -66.83 30.70 -64.07
N VAL A 104 -67.66 29.72 -63.71
CA VAL A 104 -67.24 28.48 -63.06
C VAL A 104 -66.35 27.68 -64.01
N MET A 105 -66.74 27.53 -65.27
CA MET A 105 -65.94 26.78 -66.26
C MET A 105 -64.60 27.47 -66.55
N GLU A 106 -64.56 28.80 -66.67
CA GLU A 106 -63.32 29.55 -66.87
C GLU A 106 -62.41 29.49 -65.64
N THR A 107 -62.97 29.57 -64.43
CA THR A 107 -62.19 29.48 -63.19
C THR A 107 -61.66 28.06 -63.00
N LEU A 108 -62.48 27.03 -63.20
CA LEU A 108 -62.04 25.64 -63.15
C LEU A 108 -61.00 25.32 -64.22
N ALA A 109 -61.14 25.85 -65.44
CA ALA A 109 -60.14 25.67 -66.49
C ALA A 109 -58.79 26.29 -66.10
N LYS A 110 -58.81 27.52 -65.55
CA LYS A 110 -57.61 28.19 -65.03
C LYS A 110 -56.97 27.41 -63.88
N GLU A 111 -57.75 26.99 -62.89
CA GLU A 111 -57.25 26.20 -61.76
C GLU A 111 -56.66 24.86 -62.21
N ILE A 112 -57.28 24.18 -63.19
CA ILE A 112 -56.75 22.93 -63.75
C ILE A 112 -55.43 23.17 -64.49
N ASP A 113 -55.33 24.23 -65.28
CA ASP A 113 -54.09 24.56 -65.99
C ASP A 113 -52.97 24.99 -65.02
N GLU A 114 -53.29 25.74 -63.97
CA GLU A 114 -52.36 26.07 -62.88
C GLU A 114 -51.89 24.79 -62.16
N LEU A 115 -52.80 23.88 -61.80
CA LEU A 115 -52.45 22.60 -61.18
C LEU A 115 -51.58 21.71 -62.09
N ARG A 116 -51.81 21.73 -63.40
CA ARG A 116 -50.98 21.00 -64.37
C ARG A 116 -49.58 21.60 -64.46
N ASN A 117 -49.48 22.93 -64.50
CA ASN A 117 -48.20 23.62 -64.53
C ASN A 117 -47.41 23.39 -63.24
N ASP A 118 -48.07 23.43 -62.08
CA ASP A 118 -47.45 23.13 -60.78
C ASP A 118 -46.96 21.69 -60.71
N ARG A 119 -47.73 20.71 -61.21
CA ARG A 119 -47.27 19.32 -61.30
C ARG A 119 -46.05 19.17 -62.20
N ASN A 120 -46.05 19.80 -63.37
CA ASN A 120 -44.91 19.77 -64.28
C ASN A 120 -43.66 20.40 -63.63
N ALA A 121 -43.82 21.50 -62.87
CA ALA A 121 -42.72 22.11 -62.13
C ALA A 121 -42.20 21.21 -61.00
N GLN A 122 -43.10 20.54 -60.27
CA GLN A 122 -42.73 19.54 -59.26
C GLN A 122 -41.97 18.36 -59.86
N ASP A 123 -42.42 17.81 -60.98
CA ASP A 123 -41.75 16.70 -61.67
C ASP A 123 -40.34 17.09 -62.14
N GLN A 124 -40.17 18.31 -62.67
CA GLN A 124 -38.85 18.85 -63.03
C GLN A 124 -37.94 19.01 -61.81
N ASN A 125 -38.47 19.52 -60.69
CA ASN A 125 -37.70 19.66 -59.46
C ASN A 125 -37.33 18.28 -58.87
N MET A 126 -38.24 17.31 -58.91
CA MET A 126 -37.97 15.94 -58.50
C MET A 126 -36.86 15.32 -59.36
N THR A 127 -36.94 15.45 -60.68
CA THR A 127 -35.90 14.96 -61.60
C THR A 127 -34.53 15.57 -61.30
N LYS A 128 -34.47 16.87 -60.98
CA LYS A 128 -33.22 17.54 -60.58
C LYS A 128 -32.69 17.03 -59.24
N LEU A 129 -33.56 16.82 -58.26
CA LEU A 129 -33.19 16.27 -56.96
C LEU A 129 -32.68 14.83 -57.09
N GLU A 130 -33.36 14.00 -57.87
CA GLU A 130 -32.91 12.64 -58.18
C GLU A 130 -31.56 12.64 -58.87
N GLY A 131 -31.35 13.51 -59.87
CA GLY A 131 -30.06 13.68 -60.54
C GLY A 131 -28.95 14.09 -59.58
N PHE A 132 -29.19 15.09 -58.74
CA PHE A 132 -28.23 15.55 -57.73
C PHE A 132 -27.89 14.46 -56.71
N VAL A 133 -28.90 13.74 -56.20
CA VAL A 133 -28.69 12.65 -55.25
C VAL A 133 -27.92 11.51 -55.90
N MET A 134 -28.24 11.12 -57.14
CA MET A 134 -27.52 10.08 -57.86
C MET A 134 -26.07 10.47 -58.16
N GLU A 135 -25.82 11.72 -58.57
CA GLU A 135 -24.46 12.22 -58.80
C GLU A 135 -23.66 12.24 -57.51
N GLN A 136 -24.25 12.75 -56.42
CA GLN A 136 -23.60 12.81 -55.11
C GLN A 136 -23.33 11.41 -54.55
N LEU A 137 -24.31 10.48 -54.61
CA LEU A 137 -24.11 9.09 -54.19
C LEU A 137 -23.07 8.37 -55.03
N THR A 138 -23.04 8.62 -56.35
CA THR A 138 -22.02 8.01 -57.23
C THR A 138 -20.64 8.55 -56.92
N LYS A 139 -20.52 9.85 -56.67
CA LYS A 139 -19.27 10.49 -56.26
C LYS A 139 -18.79 9.96 -54.91
N GLU A 140 -19.65 9.95 -53.90
CA GLU A 140 -19.34 9.40 -52.57
C GLU A 140 -18.98 7.92 -52.63
N LEU A 141 -19.65 7.12 -53.47
CA LEU A 141 -19.34 5.71 -53.65
C LEU A 141 -17.95 5.52 -54.28
N ASN A 142 -17.61 6.33 -55.28
CA ASN A 142 -16.28 6.28 -55.91
C ASN A 142 -15.18 6.71 -54.94
N GLU A 143 -15.37 7.82 -54.22
CA GLU A 143 -14.46 8.29 -53.17
C GLU A 143 -14.29 7.21 -52.08
N PHE A 144 -15.38 6.57 -51.66
CA PHE A 144 -15.32 5.48 -50.69
C PHE A 144 -14.51 4.27 -51.19
N HIS A 145 -14.60 3.94 -52.47
CA HIS A 145 -13.79 2.88 -53.06
C HIS A 145 -12.30 3.25 -53.13
N GLU A 146 -11.97 4.49 -53.47
CA GLU A 146 -10.60 5.01 -53.46
C GLU A 146 -10.01 5.04 -52.04
N ASP A 147 -10.77 5.51 -51.07
CA ASP A 147 -10.38 5.55 -49.66
C ASP A 147 -10.14 4.13 -49.12
N LYS A 148 -11.05 3.20 -49.42
CA LYS A 148 -10.89 1.79 -49.04
C LYS A 148 -9.63 1.19 -49.63
N ARG A 149 -9.33 1.46 -50.89
CA ARG A 149 -8.11 0.99 -51.55
C ARG A 149 -6.87 1.58 -50.89
N SER A 150 -6.86 2.89 -50.66
CA SER A 150 -5.76 3.61 -49.99
C SER A 150 -5.49 3.08 -48.58
N LEU A 151 -6.54 2.75 -47.83
CA LEU A 151 -6.43 2.16 -46.49
C LEU A 151 -5.83 0.76 -46.53
N VAL A 152 -6.19 -0.06 -47.52
CA VAL A 152 -5.58 -1.38 -47.72
C VAL A 152 -4.11 -1.24 -48.10
N GLU A 153 -3.76 -0.32 -49.00
CA GLU A 153 -2.38 -0.06 -49.41
C GLU A 153 -1.53 0.45 -48.22
N ALA A 154 -2.05 1.37 -47.43
CA ALA A 154 -1.42 1.84 -46.20
C ALA A 154 -1.23 0.72 -45.17
N LYS A 155 -2.22 -0.16 -44.99
CA LYS A 155 -2.12 -1.33 -44.10
C LYS A 155 -1.05 -2.32 -44.58
N VAL A 156 -0.99 -2.62 -45.89
CA VAL A 156 0.03 -3.50 -46.46
C VAL A 156 1.43 -2.89 -46.30
N LYS A 157 1.57 -1.59 -46.56
CA LYS A 157 2.82 -0.84 -46.37
C LYS A 157 3.27 -0.89 -44.91
N MET A 158 2.37 -0.61 -43.96
CA MET A 158 2.65 -0.67 -42.52
C MET A 158 3.06 -2.08 -42.08
N ILE A 159 2.42 -3.14 -42.59
CA ILE A 159 2.81 -4.53 -42.27
C ILE A 159 4.20 -4.84 -42.83
N LYS A 160 4.51 -4.38 -44.04
CA LYS A 160 5.82 -4.60 -44.67
C LYS A 160 6.93 -3.88 -43.91
N GLU A 161 6.76 -2.59 -43.65
CA GLU A 161 7.69 -1.76 -42.88
C GLU A 161 7.81 -2.28 -41.44
N GLY A 162 6.70 -2.62 -40.80
CA GLY A 162 6.68 -3.21 -39.47
C GLY A 162 7.43 -4.55 -39.39
N LYS A 163 7.26 -5.44 -40.38
CA LYS A 163 8.03 -6.69 -40.47
C LYS A 163 9.52 -6.44 -40.64
N GLU A 164 9.90 -5.47 -41.47
CA GLU A 164 11.30 -5.12 -41.68
C GLU A 164 11.94 -4.57 -40.40
N VAL A 165 11.28 -3.63 -39.72
CA VAL A 165 11.73 -3.10 -38.43
C VAL A 165 11.83 -4.21 -37.40
N ILE A 166 10.82 -5.09 -37.26
CA ILE A 166 10.86 -6.23 -36.33
C ILE A 166 12.06 -7.14 -36.63
N ASN A 167 12.34 -7.43 -37.90
CA ASN A 167 13.48 -8.27 -38.28
C ASN A 167 14.82 -7.58 -37.97
N GLN A 168 14.94 -6.29 -38.23
CA GLN A 168 16.12 -5.50 -37.87
C GLN A 168 16.30 -5.46 -36.34
N THR A 169 15.24 -5.22 -35.57
CA THR A 169 15.27 -5.24 -34.11
C THR A 169 15.65 -6.62 -33.58
N LYS A 170 15.12 -7.71 -34.15
CA LYS A 170 15.53 -9.08 -33.80
C LYS A 170 17.01 -9.33 -34.06
N ALA A 171 17.52 -8.93 -35.22
CA ALA A 171 18.93 -9.08 -35.56
C ALA A 171 19.83 -8.27 -34.60
N ASN A 172 19.46 -7.02 -34.31
CA ASN A 172 20.16 -6.18 -33.34
C ASN A 172 20.10 -6.77 -31.93
N PHE A 173 18.93 -7.26 -31.49
CA PHE A 173 18.77 -7.91 -30.20
C PHE A 173 19.66 -9.15 -30.09
N ILE A 174 19.66 -10.03 -31.10
CA ILE A 174 20.53 -11.22 -31.13
C ILE A 174 22.00 -10.79 -31.06
N LYS A 175 22.41 -9.78 -31.84
CA LYS A 175 23.79 -9.27 -31.83
C LYS A 175 24.20 -8.72 -30.47
N THR A 176 23.35 -7.91 -29.84
CA THR A 176 23.61 -7.33 -28.52
C THR A 176 23.56 -8.38 -27.41
N ALA A 177 22.63 -9.32 -27.46
CA ALA A 177 22.54 -10.43 -26.52
C ALA A 177 23.76 -11.35 -26.64
N ALA A 178 24.16 -11.72 -27.86
CA ALA A 178 25.35 -12.52 -28.12
C ALA A 178 26.60 -11.82 -27.58
N GLY A 179 26.81 -10.54 -27.88
CA GLY A 179 27.95 -9.78 -27.36
C GLY A 179 27.97 -9.67 -25.83
N LYS A 180 26.81 -9.56 -25.17
CA LYS A 180 26.71 -9.59 -23.71
C LYS A 180 27.04 -10.97 -23.13
N ILE A 181 26.51 -12.05 -23.72
CA ILE A 181 26.77 -13.42 -23.27
C ILE A 181 28.25 -13.76 -23.48
N GLU A 182 28.82 -13.40 -24.63
CA GLU A 182 30.23 -13.57 -24.95
C GLU A 182 31.10 -12.84 -23.92
N GLY A 183 30.81 -11.57 -23.62
CA GLY A 183 31.55 -10.80 -22.61
C GLY A 183 31.43 -11.37 -21.19
N ILE A 184 30.26 -11.87 -20.80
CA ILE A 184 30.09 -12.54 -19.50
C ILE A 184 30.88 -13.84 -19.48
N MET A 185 30.75 -14.68 -20.51
CA MET A 185 31.43 -15.97 -20.60
C MET A 185 32.95 -15.81 -20.63
N GLU A 186 33.47 -14.85 -21.39
CA GLU A 186 34.90 -14.53 -21.43
C GLU A 186 35.40 -14.09 -20.05
N ASN A 187 34.70 -13.16 -19.39
CA ASN A 187 35.07 -12.68 -18.06
C ASN A 187 35.00 -13.79 -16.99
N THR A 188 33.95 -14.61 -17.02
CA THR A 188 33.80 -15.76 -16.11
C THR A 188 34.93 -16.76 -16.36
N ILE A 189 35.14 -17.21 -17.60
CA ILE A 189 36.21 -18.19 -17.93
C ILE A 189 37.58 -17.63 -17.54
N ARG A 190 37.85 -16.36 -17.81
CA ARG A 190 39.13 -15.72 -17.45
C ARG A 190 39.32 -15.64 -15.94
N THR A 191 38.25 -15.35 -15.19
CA THR A 191 38.29 -15.31 -13.72
C THR A 191 38.50 -16.71 -13.16
N GLU A 192 37.76 -17.71 -13.63
CA GLU A 192 37.89 -19.12 -13.23
C GLU A 192 39.26 -19.72 -13.61
N LEU A 193 39.83 -19.34 -14.75
CA LEU A 193 41.19 -19.75 -15.12
C LEU A 193 42.26 -19.09 -14.25
N ASN A 194 42.05 -17.84 -13.83
CA ASN A 194 42.95 -17.16 -12.92
C ASN A 194 42.89 -17.75 -11.51
N THR A 195 41.70 -18.01 -10.98
CA THR A 195 41.52 -18.69 -9.68
C THR A 195 42.12 -20.08 -9.72
N LEU A 196 41.84 -20.88 -10.76
CA LEU A 196 42.45 -22.20 -10.93
C LEU A 196 43.99 -22.13 -11.00
N ARG A 197 44.54 -21.12 -11.68
CA ARG A 197 45.99 -20.89 -11.75
C ARG A 197 46.57 -20.56 -10.37
N GLU A 198 45.90 -19.70 -9.61
CA GLU A 198 46.30 -19.31 -8.26
C GLU A 198 46.23 -20.50 -7.29
N ASP A 199 45.19 -21.33 -7.39
CA ASP A 199 45.04 -22.56 -6.63
C ASP A 199 46.15 -23.57 -6.93
N ILE A 200 46.47 -23.77 -8.22
CA ILE A 200 47.59 -24.62 -8.64
C ILE A 200 48.91 -24.08 -8.08
N GLN A 201 49.11 -22.77 -8.10
CA GLN A 201 50.34 -22.15 -7.60
C GLN A 201 50.45 -22.29 -6.08
N THR A 202 49.37 -22.07 -5.34
CA THR A 202 49.29 -22.27 -3.89
C THR A 202 49.51 -23.74 -3.52
N ALA A 203 48.90 -24.68 -4.24
CA ALA A 203 49.12 -26.11 -4.04
C ALA A 203 50.58 -26.53 -4.31
N LYS A 204 51.21 -25.97 -5.35
CA LYS A 204 52.64 -26.18 -5.64
C LYS A 204 53.52 -25.62 -4.53
N GLN A 205 53.25 -24.40 -4.06
CA GLN A 205 53.99 -23.77 -2.96
C GLN A 205 53.84 -24.57 -1.66
N ASN A 206 52.64 -25.02 -1.33
CA ASN A 206 52.38 -25.87 -0.16
C ASN A 206 53.09 -27.22 -0.28
N THR A 207 53.04 -27.86 -1.44
CA THR A 207 53.74 -29.14 -1.68
C THR A 207 55.26 -28.97 -1.59
N PHE A 208 55.78 -27.88 -2.14
CA PHE A 208 57.20 -27.53 -2.06
C PHE A 208 57.63 -27.24 -0.61
N GLY A 209 56.86 -26.42 0.12
CA GLY A 209 57.11 -26.12 1.53
C GLY A 209 57.06 -27.38 2.40
N ARG A 210 56.07 -28.26 2.17
CA ARG A 210 55.98 -29.57 2.83
C ARG A 210 57.20 -30.44 2.51
N LYS A 211 57.64 -30.48 1.24
CA LYS A 211 58.83 -31.24 0.84
C LYS A 211 60.09 -30.70 1.49
N ILE A 212 60.28 -29.38 1.53
CA ILE A 212 61.40 -28.75 2.26
C ILE A 212 61.34 -29.13 3.73
N PHE A 213 60.17 -28.99 4.37
CA PHE A 213 60.00 -29.31 5.79
C PHE A 213 60.26 -30.79 6.07
N GLU A 214 59.75 -31.71 5.25
CA GLU A 214 60.00 -33.14 5.35
C GLU A 214 61.49 -33.46 5.15
N THR A 215 62.16 -32.87 4.15
CA THR A 215 63.60 -33.07 3.96
C THR A 215 64.42 -32.49 5.11
N PHE A 216 64.07 -31.30 5.59
CA PHE A 216 64.75 -30.66 6.72
C PHE A 216 64.53 -31.44 8.00
N ALA A 217 63.31 -31.92 8.27
CA ALA A 217 63.02 -32.78 9.41
C ALA A 217 63.73 -34.12 9.30
N ALA A 218 63.81 -34.72 8.11
CA ALA A 218 64.55 -35.96 7.89
C ALA A 218 66.05 -35.78 8.12
N GLU A 219 66.66 -34.71 7.59
CA GLU A 219 68.08 -34.38 7.81
C GLU A 219 68.35 -34.00 9.27
N PHE A 220 67.48 -33.20 9.90
CA PHE A 220 67.59 -32.85 11.31
C PHE A 220 67.49 -34.09 12.20
N MET A 221 66.49 -34.95 11.97
CA MET A 221 66.35 -36.21 12.71
C MET A 221 67.53 -37.14 12.44
N SER A 222 68.00 -37.28 11.20
CA SER A 222 69.16 -38.11 10.84
C SER A 222 70.44 -37.61 11.52
N SER A 223 70.71 -36.30 11.47
CA SER A 223 71.91 -35.67 12.04
C SER A 223 71.87 -35.63 13.57
N TYR A 224 70.74 -35.24 14.18
CA TYR A 224 70.62 -35.16 15.64
C TYR A 224 70.38 -36.51 16.32
N LEU A 225 69.87 -37.54 15.62
CA LEU A 225 69.80 -38.88 16.20
C LEU A 225 71.21 -39.47 16.41
N ASN A 226 72.18 -39.12 15.56
CA ASN A 226 73.60 -39.43 15.82
C ASN A 226 74.11 -38.69 17.06
N GLU A 227 73.83 -37.39 17.21
CA GLU A 227 74.17 -36.65 18.45
C GLU A 227 73.48 -37.22 19.69
N GLY A 228 72.22 -37.66 19.61
CA GLY A 228 71.53 -38.33 20.72
C GLY A 228 72.23 -39.61 21.17
N THR A 229 72.78 -40.40 20.22
CA THR A 229 73.58 -41.58 20.57
C THR A 229 74.96 -41.23 21.12
N GLU A 230 75.59 -40.15 20.64
CA GLU A 230 76.89 -39.70 21.16
C GLU A 230 76.74 -39.07 22.55
N VAL A 231 75.72 -38.24 22.78
CA VAL A 231 75.36 -37.68 24.08
C VAL A 231 74.97 -38.79 25.06
N HIS A 232 74.25 -39.82 24.62
CA HIS A 232 73.95 -40.98 25.48
C HIS A 232 75.21 -41.78 25.84
N LYS A 233 76.16 -41.95 24.91
CA LYS A 233 77.47 -42.55 25.21
C LYS A 233 78.28 -41.69 26.18
N LEU A 234 78.29 -40.37 25.99
CA LEU A 234 78.98 -39.43 26.87
C LEU A 234 78.39 -39.45 28.28
N ASN A 235 77.06 -39.45 28.42
CA ASN A 235 76.38 -39.57 29.70
C ASN A 235 76.70 -40.90 30.41
N LYS A 236 76.75 -42.02 29.68
CA LYS A 236 77.19 -43.31 30.25
C LYS A 236 78.62 -43.29 30.74
N ILE A 237 79.53 -42.63 30.01
CA ILE A 237 80.92 -42.46 30.44
C ILE A 237 80.98 -41.57 31.69
N VAL A 238 80.21 -40.48 31.73
CA VAL A 238 80.12 -39.59 32.90
C VAL A 238 79.54 -40.30 34.12
N GLU A 239 78.49 -41.11 33.96
CA GLU A 239 77.93 -41.94 35.04
C GLU A 239 78.96 -42.95 35.55
N GLY A 240 79.69 -43.61 34.65
CA GLY A 240 80.78 -44.51 35.01
C GLY A 240 81.91 -43.81 35.78
N LEU A 241 82.35 -42.64 35.31
CA LEU A 241 83.37 -41.83 35.97
C LEU A 241 82.90 -41.32 37.34
N ASN A 242 81.65 -40.87 37.46
CA ASN A 242 81.09 -40.45 38.75
C ASN A 242 81.05 -41.61 39.75
N SER A 243 80.69 -42.81 39.32
CA SER A 243 80.74 -44.00 40.16
C SER A 243 82.17 -44.36 40.58
N GLU A 244 83.15 -44.25 39.67
CA GLU A 244 84.57 -44.43 40.01
C GLU A 244 85.07 -43.37 40.99
N ILE A 245 84.67 -42.11 40.84
CA ILE A 245 85.02 -41.02 41.76
C ILE A 245 84.41 -41.28 43.13
N GLU A 246 83.13 -41.63 43.21
CA GLU A 246 82.48 -41.94 44.50
C GLU A 246 83.16 -43.11 45.22
N ASN A 247 83.54 -44.16 44.47
CA ASN A 247 84.29 -45.28 45.02
C ASN A 247 85.70 -44.87 45.49
N LYS A 248 86.38 -43.99 44.74
CA LYS A 248 87.68 -43.45 45.14
C LYS A 248 87.59 -42.53 46.35
N ASP A 249 86.56 -41.69 46.44
CA ASP A 249 86.32 -40.80 47.58
C ASP A 249 86.02 -41.61 48.85
N LYS A 250 85.23 -42.68 48.74
CA LYS A 250 85.03 -43.64 49.84
C LYS A 250 86.36 -44.28 50.28
N ALA A 251 87.16 -44.74 49.32
CA ALA A 251 88.47 -45.34 49.63
C ALA A 251 89.47 -44.31 50.22
N ILE A 252 89.40 -43.04 49.82
CA ILE A 252 90.20 -41.96 50.39
C ILE A 252 89.75 -41.67 51.82
N ALA A 253 88.44 -41.55 52.06
CA ALA A 253 87.90 -41.31 53.40
C ALA A 253 88.29 -42.44 54.37
N GLU A 254 88.21 -43.71 53.95
CA GLU A 254 88.68 -44.84 54.75
C GLU A 254 90.18 -44.75 55.07
N LYS A 255 91.01 -44.37 54.07
CA LYS A 255 92.45 -44.21 54.28
C LYS A 255 92.79 -43.02 55.19
N GLU A 256 92.09 -41.89 55.07
CA GLU A 256 92.29 -40.73 55.94
C GLU A 256 91.99 -41.06 57.41
N VAL A 257 90.93 -41.83 57.67
CA VAL A 257 90.62 -42.33 59.02
C VAL A 257 91.76 -43.23 59.54
N MET A 258 92.25 -44.18 58.72
CA MET A 258 93.37 -45.04 59.12
C MET A 258 94.66 -44.25 59.38
N ILE A 259 94.96 -43.21 58.59
CA ILE A 259 96.13 -42.36 58.79
C ILE A 259 95.99 -41.58 60.09
N ALA A 260 94.82 -40.96 60.35
CA ALA A 260 94.59 -40.21 61.58
C ALA A 260 94.73 -41.07 62.85
N GLU A 261 94.26 -42.30 62.81
CA GLU A 261 94.43 -43.26 63.91
C GLU A 261 95.89 -43.68 64.10
N SER A 262 96.61 -43.95 63.00
CA SER A 262 98.04 -44.27 62.99
C SER A 262 98.91 -43.12 63.52
N GLU A 263 98.65 -41.88 63.11
CA GLU A 263 99.35 -40.68 63.59
C GLU A 263 99.12 -40.43 65.08
N LYS A 264 97.89 -40.64 65.56
CA LYS A 264 97.59 -40.55 66.99
C LYS A 264 98.35 -41.62 67.79
N ALA A 265 98.39 -42.86 67.31
CA ALA A 265 99.12 -43.95 67.95
C ALA A 265 100.64 -43.69 67.99
N THR A 266 101.22 -43.23 66.88
CA THR A 266 102.66 -42.90 66.81
C THR A 266 103.03 -41.72 67.69
N ARG A 267 102.18 -40.69 67.82
CA ARG A 267 102.42 -39.58 68.75
C ARG A 267 102.46 -40.04 70.20
N ILE A 268 101.53 -40.90 70.62
CA ILE A 268 101.51 -41.47 71.98
C ILE A 268 102.74 -42.36 72.22
N ALA A 269 103.13 -43.17 71.23
CA ALA A 269 104.30 -44.03 71.33
C ALA A 269 105.62 -43.23 71.45
N LYS A 270 105.80 -42.15 70.66
CA LYS A 270 106.97 -41.27 70.76
C LYS A 270 107.07 -40.60 72.12
N ASP A 271 105.98 -39.97 72.60
CA ASP A 271 106.00 -39.26 73.87
C ASP A 271 106.28 -40.21 75.07
N THR A 272 105.75 -41.42 75.04
CA THR A 272 106.03 -42.42 76.08
C THR A 272 107.46 -42.97 76.04
N ALA A 273 108.06 -43.11 74.85
CA ALA A 273 109.45 -43.52 74.70
C ALA A 273 110.43 -42.43 75.14
N ASP A 274 110.23 -41.19 74.70
CA ASP A 274 111.06 -40.04 75.06
C ASP A 274 111.02 -39.79 76.58
N ARG A 275 109.84 -39.92 77.20
CA ARG A 275 109.69 -39.84 78.66
C ARG A 275 110.55 -40.85 79.39
N LYS A 276 110.51 -42.12 78.95
CA LYS A 276 111.28 -43.19 79.60
C LYS A 276 112.78 -42.97 79.45
N ALA A 277 113.25 -42.56 78.27
CA ALA A 277 114.65 -42.29 78.02
C ALA A 277 115.19 -41.17 78.92
N ILE A 278 114.53 -40.00 78.92
CA ILE A 278 114.95 -38.85 79.74
C ILE A 278 114.88 -39.19 81.23
N MET A 279 113.83 -39.89 81.68
CA MET A 279 113.70 -40.28 83.07
C MET A 279 114.77 -41.29 83.51
N GLN A 280 115.18 -42.21 82.63
CA GLN A 280 116.23 -43.18 82.92
C GLN A 280 117.62 -42.54 82.99
N GLU A 281 117.92 -41.61 82.09
CA GLU A 281 119.19 -40.87 82.07
C GLU A 281 119.37 -40.03 83.34
N MET A 282 118.34 -39.28 83.73
CA MET A 282 118.41 -38.41 84.92
C MET A 282 118.52 -39.19 86.24
N MET A 283 117.89 -40.36 86.33
CA MET A 283 117.92 -41.17 87.55
C MET A 283 119.19 -42.01 87.67
N GLN A 284 120.04 -42.11 86.64
CA GLN A 284 121.16 -43.04 86.64
C GLN A 284 122.16 -42.85 87.81
N PRO A 285 122.60 -41.63 88.17
CA PRO A 285 123.62 -41.41 89.20
C PRO A 285 123.11 -41.42 90.64
N LEU A 286 121.80 -41.55 90.88
CA LEU A 286 121.23 -41.60 92.24
C LEU A 286 121.26 -43.02 92.83
N SER A 287 121.33 -43.15 94.17
CA SER A 287 121.13 -44.45 94.83
C SER A 287 119.64 -44.83 94.83
N LYS A 288 119.34 -46.13 94.98
CA LYS A 288 118.00 -46.72 94.74
C LYS A 288 116.86 -45.98 95.46
N ASP A 289 117.07 -45.61 96.72
CA ASP A 289 116.05 -44.94 97.55
C ASP A 289 115.79 -43.50 97.06
N HIS A 290 116.82 -42.80 96.59
CA HIS A 290 116.67 -41.45 96.02
C HIS A 290 116.01 -41.47 94.63
N LYS A 291 116.17 -42.55 93.84
CA LYS A 291 115.48 -42.71 92.54
C LYS A 291 113.98 -42.86 92.71
N GLU A 292 113.53 -43.58 93.74
CA GLU A 292 112.11 -43.83 93.97
C GLU A 292 111.38 -42.56 94.42
N ILE A 293 111.98 -41.80 95.34
CA ILE A 293 111.44 -40.50 95.79
C ILE A 293 111.39 -39.51 94.63
N MET A 294 112.47 -39.41 93.84
CA MET A 294 112.50 -38.50 92.69
C MET A 294 111.56 -38.96 91.56
N GLY A 295 111.40 -40.27 91.35
CA GLY A 295 110.47 -40.83 90.35
C GLY A 295 109.01 -40.49 90.65
N ALA A 296 108.58 -40.62 91.91
CA ALA A 296 107.22 -40.25 92.32
C ALA A 296 106.95 -38.74 92.17
N LEU A 297 107.97 -37.89 92.39
CA LEU A 297 107.85 -36.44 92.21
C LEU A 297 107.79 -36.01 90.73
N LEU A 298 108.24 -36.85 89.80
CA LEU A 298 108.30 -36.55 88.36
C LEU A 298 107.21 -37.22 87.52
N GLU A 299 106.32 -38.00 88.14
CA GLU A 299 105.26 -38.73 87.44
C GLU A 299 104.21 -37.80 86.81
N SER A 300 103.89 -36.66 87.43
CA SER A 300 102.86 -35.72 86.93
C SER A 300 103.39 -34.57 86.06
N VAL A 301 104.66 -34.59 85.66
CA VAL A 301 105.30 -33.50 84.90
C VAL A 301 105.29 -33.81 83.40
N LYS A 302 105.13 -32.80 82.52
CA LYS A 302 105.25 -33.00 81.06
C LYS A 302 106.68 -33.39 80.66
N THR A 303 106.82 -34.21 79.63
CA THR A 303 108.09 -34.69 79.04
C THR A 303 109.12 -33.57 78.83
N ASP A 304 108.71 -32.44 78.25
CA ASP A 304 109.61 -31.29 77.99
C ASP A 304 110.16 -30.61 79.26
N LYS A 305 109.49 -30.80 80.41
CA LYS A 305 109.82 -30.12 81.68
C LYS A 305 110.44 -31.05 82.72
N LEU A 306 110.65 -32.32 82.37
CA LEU A 306 111.15 -33.35 83.26
C LEU A 306 112.54 -33.00 83.80
N GLN A 307 113.42 -32.44 82.97
CA GLN A 307 114.78 -32.06 83.35
C GLN A 307 114.87 -30.86 84.30
N ASN A 308 114.02 -29.85 84.06
CA ASN A 308 113.93 -28.68 84.93
C ASN A 308 113.38 -29.06 86.31
N ALA A 309 112.38 -29.95 86.35
CA ALA A 309 111.82 -30.44 87.60
C ALA A 309 112.86 -31.27 88.38
N PHE A 310 113.58 -32.17 87.71
CA PHE A 310 114.62 -32.99 88.34
C PHE A 310 115.70 -32.13 89.03
N ASN A 311 116.27 -31.14 88.32
CA ASN A 311 117.29 -30.26 88.88
C ASN A 311 116.80 -29.43 90.07
N LYS A 312 115.52 -29.03 90.07
CA LYS A 312 114.92 -28.27 91.17
C LYS A 312 114.80 -29.08 92.46
N TYR A 313 114.45 -30.36 92.36
CA TYR A 313 114.25 -31.23 93.51
C TYR A 313 115.54 -31.91 93.99
N LEU A 314 116.56 -32.02 93.14
CA LEU A 314 117.85 -32.65 93.45
C LEU A 314 118.55 -32.14 94.72
N PRO A 315 118.70 -30.82 94.98
CA PRO A 315 119.35 -30.34 96.19
C PRO A 315 118.55 -30.61 97.47
N SER A 316 117.22 -30.72 97.39
CA SER A 316 116.38 -31.11 98.53
C SER A 316 116.47 -32.60 98.81
N VAL A 317 116.61 -33.43 97.78
CA VAL A 317 116.74 -34.89 97.90
C VAL A 317 118.14 -35.28 98.42
N LEU A 318 119.18 -34.48 98.20
CA LEU A 318 120.55 -34.75 98.67
C LEU A 318 120.90 -34.19 100.08
N LYS A 319 120.10 -33.28 100.65
CA LYS A 319 120.47 -32.54 101.88
C LYS A 319 119.69 -32.90 103.15
N GLU A 320 118.83 -33.91 103.12
CA GLU A 320 118.13 -34.34 104.33
C GLU A 320 118.56 -35.74 104.78
N ASP A 321 119.52 -35.77 105.72
CA ASP A 321 119.48 -36.74 106.80
C ASP A 321 118.41 -36.30 107.81
N ALA A 322 117.53 -37.25 108.16
CA ALA A 322 116.54 -37.25 109.24
C ALA A 322 115.09 -36.77 108.95
N LYS A 323 114.25 -37.76 108.56
CA LYS A 323 113.00 -38.21 109.25
C LYS A 323 111.84 -37.21 109.53
N PRO A 324 110.57 -37.69 109.63
CA PRO A 324 109.73 -38.41 108.66
C PRO A 324 108.24 -37.90 108.64
N LYS A 325 107.40 -38.58 107.83
CA LYS A 325 105.91 -38.74 107.91
C LYS A 325 105.03 -37.68 107.21
N THR A 326 103.85 -37.94 106.61
CA THR A 326 103.05 -39.12 106.22
C THR A 326 101.81 -38.63 105.42
N ASN A 327 101.37 -39.41 104.42
CA ASN A 327 99.97 -39.75 104.05
C ASN A 327 98.98 -38.77 103.36
N LYS A 328 98.46 -39.28 102.22
CA LYS A 328 97.04 -39.56 101.83
C LYS A 328 96.24 -38.65 100.85
N LYS A 329 95.89 -39.32 99.73
CA LYS A 329 94.54 -39.63 99.14
C LYS A 329 93.80 -38.62 98.22
N VAL A 330 93.10 -39.26 97.26
CA VAL A 330 92.51 -38.88 95.96
C VAL A 330 90.97 -38.75 96.02
N LEU A 331 90.34 -38.12 95.00
CA LEU A 331 89.06 -38.44 94.28
C LEU A 331 88.62 -37.20 93.42
N SER A 332 87.54 -37.22 92.63
CA SER A 332 87.27 -37.73 91.26
C SER A 332 85.97 -37.07 90.72
N GLU A 333 85.82 -36.98 89.37
CA GLU A 333 84.55 -36.93 88.56
C GLU A 333 83.63 -35.68 88.60
N SER A 334 82.77 -35.30 87.60
CA SER A 334 82.42 -35.69 86.20
C SER A 334 81.35 -34.71 85.58
N ASN A 335 81.05 -34.83 84.26
CA ASN A 335 79.80 -34.55 83.47
C ASN A 335 79.56 -33.14 82.85
N THR A 336 78.87 -32.91 81.70
CA THR A 336 78.04 -33.67 80.70
C THR A 336 77.72 -32.80 79.45
N GLU A 337 77.28 -33.40 78.32
CA GLU A 337 76.91 -32.81 77.01
C GLU A 337 75.41 -32.41 76.84
N VAL A 338 75.03 -31.75 75.71
CA VAL A 338 73.88 -32.07 74.79
C VAL A 338 73.71 -31.04 73.61
N THR A 339 73.13 -31.54 72.51
CA THR A 339 73.04 -31.22 71.05
C THR A 339 71.95 -30.24 70.53
N GLY A 340 72.03 -29.81 69.24
CA GLY A 340 70.94 -29.22 68.44
C GLY A 340 70.95 -29.64 66.95
N ASN A 341 69.78 -29.70 66.29
CA ASN A 341 69.65 -29.92 64.82
C ASN A 341 68.36 -29.28 64.25
N LYS A 342 68.45 -28.67 63.05
CA LYS A 342 67.39 -27.92 62.32
C LYS A 342 67.13 -28.61 60.96
N ALA A 343 65.87 -28.77 60.56
CA ALA A 343 65.45 -29.30 59.25
C ALA A 343 64.55 -28.30 58.48
N GLU A 344 64.73 -28.24 57.16
CA GLU A 344 63.84 -27.58 56.18
C GLU A 344 63.08 -28.65 55.39
N ALA A 345 61.82 -28.37 55.02
CA ALA A 345 60.99 -29.24 54.19
C ALA A 345 60.44 -28.46 52.98
N SER A 346 60.69 -28.99 51.78
CA SER A 346 60.01 -28.68 50.53
C SER A 346 59.05 -29.83 50.21
N ALA A 347 57.78 -29.50 49.90
CA ALA A 347 56.75 -30.45 49.53
C ALA A 347 56.16 -30.09 48.16
N SER A 348 56.11 -31.13 47.33
CA SER A 348 55.62 -31.23 45.95
C SER A 348 54.09 -31.13 45.84
N ALA A 349 53.58 -30.66 44.69
CA ALA A 349 52.25 -31.05 44.19
C ALA A 349 52.13 -30.87 42.67
N GLU A 350 52.13 -31.99 41.95
CA GLU A 350 51.67 -32.15 40.56
C GLU A 350 50.13 -32.20 40.49
N LYS A 351 49.51 -31.76 39.38
CA LYS A 351 48.45 -32.51 38.66
C LYS A 351 47.91 -31.83 37.38
N HIS A 352 48.10 -32.57 36.28
CA HIS A 352 47.37 -32.76 35.01
C HIS A 352 46.12 -31.91 34.62
N THR A 353 46.15 -31.39 33.38
CA THR A 353 45.01 -30.78 32.65
C THR A 353 44.91 -31.26 31.18
N ALA A 354 45.06 -32.56 30.92
CA ALA A 354 45.11 -33.11 29.55
C ALA A 354 43.87 -33.91 29.08
N ASP A 355 42.80 -34.02 29.88
CA ASP A 355 41.67 -34.92 29.55
C ASP A 355 40.42 -34.23 28.97
N ILE A 356 40.32 -32.90 28.99
CA ILE A 356 39.09 -32.19 28.57
C ILE A 356 39.00 -32.05 27.05
N VAL A 357 40.13 -31.89 26.36
CA VAL A 357 40.15 -31.66 24.90
C VAL A 357 39.82 -32.93 24.11
N TYR A 358 40.11 -34.11 24.66
CA TYR A 358 39.87 -35.38 23.98
C TYR A 358 38.40 -35.84 24.09
N LEU A 359 37.72 -35.48 25.18
CA LEU A 359 36.31 -35.82 25.40
C LEU A 359 35.34 -34.96 24.57
N GLN A 360 35.67 -33.70 24.28
CA GLN A 360 34.87 -32.86 23.38
C GLN A 360 34.89 -33.36 21.94
N LYS A 361 36.01 -33.92 21.49
CA LYS A 361 36.18 -34.40 20.10
C LYS A 361 35.47 -35.74 19.83
N LEU A 362 35.27 -36.56 20.86
CA LEU A 362 34.55 -37.85 20.77
C LEU A 362 33.01 -37.70 20.90
N ALA A 363 32.51 -36.57 21.40
CA ALA A 363 31.09 -36.30 21.57
C ALA A 363 30.40 -35.64 20.34
N GLY A 364 31.14 -35.38 19.25
CA GLY A 364 30.56 -34.95 17.98
C GLY A 364 29.85 -33.59 18.00
N ILE A 365 30.34 -32.65 18.82
CA ILE A 365 29.87 -31.26 18.86
C ILE A 365 31.09 -30.38 18.57
N SER A 366 30.99 -29.51 17.56
CA SER A 366 31.98 -28.45 17.29
C SER A 366 31.98 -27.41 18.39
#